data_AF-A0A7C3QE92-F1
#
_entry.id   AF-A0A7C3QE92-F1
#
_cell.length_a   1.000
_cell.length_b   1.000
_cell.length_c   1.000
_cell.angle_alpha   90.00
_cell.angle_beta   90.00
_cell.angle_gamma   90.00
#
_symmetry.space_group_name_H-M   'P 1'
#
loop_
_entity.id
_entity.type
_entity.pdbx_description
1 polymer ?
#
loop_
_entity_poly.entity_id
_entity_poly.type
_entity_poly.pdbx_seq_one_letter_code
_entity_poly.pdbx_strand_id
1 'polypeptide(L)'
;ALLEGMACARAIVASDIGGIPDALHHGENGLLVPPDNAEALAAAIRRLLLEPDYCAALGRAARQTVLQKFTPERELAENLAVYRRFYPKPAELSGASSTAETASVISGAAPSALLKSMVIGSSPSPGSMTTSREMERRSAMGPSISTRPRM
;
A
#
# COMPACT_ATOMS: atom_id res chain seq x y z
N ALA A 1 -2.98 2.35 -7.09
CA ALA A 1 -3.51 2.34 -8.48
C ALA A 1 -2.72 3.19 -9.48
N LEU A 2 -2.57 4.52 -9.32
CA LEU A 2 -1.91 5.38 -10.33
C LEU A 2 -0.47 4.93 -10.64
N LEU A 3 0.40 4.91 -9.63
CA LEU A 3 1.81 4.52 -9.79
C LEU A 3 1.98 3.06 -10.25
N GLU A 4 1.11 2.15 -9.83
CA GLU A 4 1.09 0.76 -10.31
C GLU A 4 0.80 0.68 -11.81
N GLY A 5 -0.18 1.45 -12.30
CA GLY A 5 -0.51 1.53 -13.71
C GLY A 5 0.64 2.09 -14.54
N MET A 6 1.27 3.15 -14.04
CA MET A 6 2.48 3.73 -14.63
C MET A 6 3.63 2.71 -14.64
N ALA A 7 3.90 2.01 -13.54
CA ALA A 7 4.93 0.97 -13.44
C ALA A 7 4.70 -0.19 -14.44
N CYS A 8 3.43 -0.53 -14.71
CA CYS A 8 3.04 -1.52 -15.71
C CYS A 8 3.13 -1.03 -17.17
N ALA A 9 3.72 0.15 -17.41
CA ALA A 9 3.79 0.81 -18.72
C ALA A 9 2.43 0.98 -19.41
N ARG A 10 1.37 1.29 -18.64
CA ARG A 10 0.05 1.62 -19.19
C ARG A 10 -0.09 3.12 -19.39
N ALA A 11 -0.69 3.52 -20.51
CA ALA A 11 -1.15 4.89 -20.68
C ALA A 11 -2.22 5.19 -19.64
N ILE A 12 -2.08 6.30 -18.93
CA ILE A 12 -2.99 6.73 -17.87
C ILE A 12 -3.80 7.92 -18.35
N VAL A 13 -5.11 7.88 -18.12
CA VAL A 13 -5.97 9.06 -18.11
C VAL A 13 -6.45 9.25 -16.69
N ALA A 14 -6.27 10.46 -16.14
CA ALA A 14 -6.65 10.77 -14.77
C ALA A 14 -7.19 12.19 -14.67
N SER A 15 -8.05 12.44 -13.69
CA SER A 15 -8.57 13.78 -13.42
C SER A 15 -7.47 14.67 -12.80
N ASP A 16 -7.48 15.95 -13.14
CA ASP A 16 -6.57 16.97 -12.63
C ASP A 16 -6.99 17.40 -11.20
N ILE A 17 -6.75 16.52 -10.23
CA ILE A 17 -7.11 16.72 -8.83
C ILE A 17 -6.07 16.13 -7.87
N GLY A 18 -5.97 16.71 -6.68
CA GLY A 18 -5.11 16.19 -5.60
C GLY A 18 -3.65 16.13 -5.99
N GLY A 19 -2.95 15.06 -5.57
CA GLY A 19 -1.53 14.82 -5.90
C GLY A 19 -1.30 14.11 -7.24
N ILE A 20 -2.32 13.99 -8.10
CA ILE A 20 -2.16 13.37 -9.42
C ILE A 20 -1.17 14.16 -10.30
N PRO A 21 -1.24 15.52 -10.36
CA PRO A 21 -0.31 16.31 -11.16
C PRO A 21 1.16 16.24 -10.70
N ASP A 22 1.42 15.82 -9.46
CA ASP A 22 2.79 15.63 -8.95
C ASP A 22 3.50 14.44 -9.62
N ALA A 23 2.74 13.45 -10.08
CA ALA A 23 3.25 12.25 -10.74
C ALA A 23 2.96 12.20 -12.25
N LEU A 24 1.84 12.78 -12.68
CA LEU A 24 1.35 12.71 -14.06
C LEU A 24 1.33 14.09 -14.71
N HIS A 25 2.09 14.25 -15.80
CA HIS A 25 2.14 15.47 -16.61
C HIS A 25 1.41 15.24 -17.95
N HIS A 26 0.46 16.13 -18.24
CA HIS A 26 -0.39 16.03 -19.43
C HIS A 26 0.44 16.02 -20.72
N GLY A 27 0.21 15.01 -21.57
CA GLY A 27 0.87 14.85 -22.87
C GLY A 27 2.29 14.26 -22.82
N GLU A 28 2.92 14.24 -21.64
CA GLU A 28 4.29 13.73 -21.49
C GLU A 28 4.30 12.27 -21.02
N ASN A 29 3.61 11.97 -19.93
CA ASN A 29 3.60 10.64 -19.30
C ASN A 29 2.19 10.16 -18.93
N GLY A 30 1.16 10.93 -19.31
CA GLY A 30 -0.25 10.57 -19.23
C GLY A 30 -1.13 11.68 -19.79
N LEU A 31 -2.44 11.54 -19.64
CA LEU A 31 -3.41 12.57 -20.00
C LEU A 31 -4.18 13.01 -18.75
N LEU A 32 -4.06 14.28 -18.41
CA LEU A 32 -4.92 14.91 -17.41
C LEU A 32 -6.19 15.45 -18.06
N VAL A 33 -7.33 15.26 -17.39
CA VAL A 33 -8.63 15.81 -17.79
C VAL A 33 -9.25 16.61 -16.63
N PRO A 34 -10.06 17.63 -16.89
CA PRO A 34 -10.77 18.33 -15.82
C PRO A 34 -11.69 17.38 -15.03
N PRO A 35 -11.86 17.58 -13.71
CA PRO A 35 -12.83 16.82 -12.93
C PRO A 35 -14.26 17.06 -13.46
N ASP A 36 -15.13 16.07 -13.29
CA ASP A 36 -16.55 16.08 -13.68
C ASP A 36 -16.82 16.40 -15.16
N ASN A 37 -15.81 16.25 -16.03
CA ASN A 37 -15.94 16.48 -17.47
C ASN A 37 -15.90 15.15 -18.24
N ALA A 38 -17.07 14.56 -18.46
CA ALA A 38 -17.22 13.30 -19.18
C ALA A 38 -16.77 13.39 -20.65
N GLU A 39 -16.98 14.54 -21.30
CA GLU A 39 -16.61 14.76 -22.70
C GLU A 39 -15.08 14.76 -22.87
N ALA A 40 -14.35 15.44 -21.97
CA ALA A 40 -12.90 15.45 -21.96
C ALA A 40 -12.31 14.05 -21.71
N LEU A 41 -12.89 13.31 -20.75
CA LEU A 41 -12.50 11.92 -20.48
C LEU A 41 -12.71 11.02 -21.72
N ALA A 42 -13.88 11.11 -22.35
CA ALA A 42 -14.19 10.35 -23.55
C ALA A 42 -13.25 10.69 -24.71
N ALA A 43 -12.93 11.98 -24.91
CA ALA A 43 -11.99 12.41 -25.92
C ALA A 43 -10.58 11.86 -25.68
N ALA A 44 -10.09 11.89 -24.44
CA ALA A 44 -8.79 11.33 -24.07
C ALA A 44 -8.73 9.81 -24.32
N ILE A 45 -9.75 9.06 -23.89
CA ILE A 45 -9.82 7.61 -24.12
C ILE A 45 -9.87 7.30 -25.62
N ARG A 46 -10.72 8.01 -26.39
CA ARG A 46 -10.80 7.85 -27.85
C ARG A 46 -9.45 8.08 -28.52
N ARG A 47 -8.72 9.12 -28.12
CA ARG A 47 -7.39 9.39 -28.67
C ARG A 47 -6.44 8.21 -28.45
N LEU A 48 -6.38 7.65 -27.24
CA LEU A 48 -5.53 6.50 -26.94
C LEU A 48 -5.92 5.23 -27.72
N LEU A 49 -7.20 5.07 -28.05
CA LEU A 49 -7.68 3.94 -28.85
C LEU A 49 -7.39 4.11 -30.35
N LEU A 50 -7.40 5.33 -30.85
CA LEU A 50 -7.19 5.63 -32.28
C LEU A 50 -5.72 5.82 -32.64
N GLU A 51 -4.87 6.18 -31.67
CA GLU A 51 -3.43 6.41 -31.85
C GLU A 51 -2.62 5.42 -31.00
N PRO A 52 -2.47 4.14 -31.45
CA PRO A 52 -1.82 3.10 -30.64
C PRO A 52 -0.35 3.37 -30.34
N ASP A 53 0.39 4.00 -31.28
CA ASP A 53 1.78 4.36 -31.08
C ASP A 53 1.94 5.44 -30.00
N TYR A 54 1.03 6.42 -30.00
CA TYR A 54 0.97 7.46 -28.97
C TYR A 54 0.63 6.86 -27.60
N CYS A 55 -0.34 5.94 -27.54
CA CYS A 55 -0.68 5.19 -26.34
C CYS A 55 0.53 4.42 -25.78
N ALA A 56 1.25 3.70 -26.64
CA ALA A 56 2.44 2.95 -26.24
C ALA A 56 3.58 3.88 -25.78
N ALA A 57 3.75 5.04 -26.43
CA ALA A 57 4.74 6.03 -26.04
C ALA A 57 4.45 6.62 -24.65
N LEU A 58 3.20 7.03 -24.39
CA LEU A 58 2.78 7.51 -23.07
C LEU A 58 2.98 6.45 -21.98
N GLY A 59 2.62 5.20 -22.24
CA GLY A 59 2.84 4.11 -21.27
C GLY A 59 4.31 3.91 -20.92
N ARG A 60 5.21 3.95 -21.91
CA ARG A 60 6.67 3.88 -21.66
C ARG A 60 7.16 5.08 -20.84
N ALA A 61 6.73 6.29 -21.18
CA ALA A 61 7.09 7.51 -20.45
C ALA A 61 6.58 7.49 -19.00
N ALA A 62 5.36 6.99 -18.78
CA ALA A 62 4.79 6.76 -17.45
C ALA A 62 5.69 5.84 -16.61
N ARG A 63 6.08 4.69 -17.17
CA ARG A 63 6.98 3.75 -16.48
C ARG A 63 8.33 4.36 -16.17
N GLN A 64 8.92 5.08 -17.13
CA GLN A 64 10.19 5.77 -16.93
C GLN A 64 10.10 6.78 -15.78
N THR A 65 9.00 7.52 -15.67
CA THR A 65 8.77 8.47 -14.59
C THR A 65 8.83 7.77 -13.22
N VAL A 66 8.13 6.65 -13.07
CA VAL A 66 8.12 5.87 -11.81
C VAL A 66 9.51 5.37 -11.45
N LEU A 67 10.22 4.78 -12.41
CA LEU A 67 11.56 4.23 -12.18
C LEU A 67 12.61 5.30 -11.82
N GLN A 68 12.36 6.58 -12.15
CA GLN A 68 13.27 7.67 -11.87
C GLN A 68 12.95 8.43 -10.58
N LYS A 69 11.66 8.56 -10.24
CA LYS A 69 11.19 9.47 -9.19
C LYS A 69 10.52 8.77 -8.00
N PHE A 70 9.96 7.59 -8.19
CA PHE A 70 9.08 6.95 -7.19
C PHE A 70 9.62 5.57 -6.78
N THR A 71 10.94 5.46 -6.61
CA THR A 71 11.57 4.22 -6.15
C THR A 71 11.72 4.21 -4.62
N PRO A 72 11.59 3.05 -3.96
CA PRO A 72 11.76 2.95 -2.51
C PRO A 72 13.11 3.47 -2.01
N GLU A 73 14.18 3.24 -2.77
CA GLU A 73 15.53 3.68 -2.42
C GLU A 73 15.64 5.21 -2.39
N ARG A 74 14.96 5.87 -3.34
CA ARG A 74 14.93 7.32 -3.43
C ARG A 74 14.10 7.92 -2.32
N GLU A 75 12.89 7.40 -2.10
CA GLU A 75 12.03 7.84 -1.00
C GLU A 75 12.75 7.70 0.34
N LEU A 76 13.45 6.57 0.56
CA LEU A 76 14.25 6.36 1.76
C LEU A 76 15.37 7.40 1.88
N ALA A 77 16.11 7.66 0.81
CA ALA A 77 17.21 8.62 0.82
C ALA A 77 16.73 10.06 1.11
N GLU A 78 15.64 10.49 0.46
CA GLU A 78 15.05 11.81 0.64
C GLU A 78 14.48 11.97 2.07
N ASN A 79 13.75 10.96 2.57
CA ASN A 79 13.23 10.97 3.94
C ASN A 79 14.35 10.97 4.99
N LEU A 80 15.39 10.16 4.81
CA LEU A 80 16.55 10.13 5.71
C LEU A 80 17.32 11.45 5.71
N ALA A 81 17.41 12.16 4.58
CA ALA A 81 18.04 13.46 4.53
C ALA A 81 17.32 14.48 5.43
N VAL A 82 15.99 14.47 5.43
CA VAL A 82 15.16 15.30 6.33
C VAL A 82 15.38 14.88 7.78
N TYR A 83 15.35 13.58 8.11
CA TYR A 83 15.57 13.14 9.48
C TYR A 83 16.96 13.51 9.99
N ARG A 84 18.01 13.32 9.19
CA ARG A 84 19.39 13.70 9.54
C ARG A 84 19.57 15.20 9.74
N ARG A 85 18.74 16.02 9.09
CA ARG A 85 18.78 17.48 9.26
C ARG A 85 18.36 17.91 10.68
N PHE A 86 17.41 17.22 11.29
CA PHE A 86 16.87 17.57 12.61
C PHE A 86 17.40 16.69 13.75
N TYR A 87 17.79 15.46 13.42
CA TYR A 87 18.39 14.51 14.34
C TYR A 87 19.76 14.10 13.78
N PRO A 88 20.76 14.99 13.83
CA PRO A 88 22.12 14.61 13.50
C PRO A 88 22.47 13.41 14.35
N LYS A 89 22.98 12.35 13.71
CA LYS A 89 23.39 11.11 14.37
C LYS A 89 24.17 11.53 15.62
N PRO A 90 23.75 11.14 16.85
CA PRO A 90 24.59 11.36 18.00
C PRO A 90 25.96 10.81 17.63
N ALA A 91 27.01 11.64 17.78
CA ALA A 91 28.37 11.14 17.78
C ALA A 91 28.32 9.87 18.62
N GLU A 92 28.82 8.78 18.05
CA GLU A 92 28.62 7.40 18.51
C GLU A 92 28.42 7.32 20.02
N LEU A 93 27.56 6.39 20.48
CA LEU A 93 27.66 5.87 21.83
C LEU A 93 29.09 5.30 22.03
N SER A 94 30.07 6.20 22.19
CA SER A 94 31.51 6.00 22.27
C SER A 94 31.85 5.68 23.72
N GLY A 95 31.11 4.70 24.22
CA GLY A 95 31.10 4.30 25.62
C GLY A 95 30.68 2.85 25.83
N ALA A 96 30.48 2.05 24.78
CA ALA A 96 30.56 0.59 24.92
C ALA A 96 32.04 0.18 24.89
N SER A 97 32.77 0.61 25.92
CA SER A 97 34.01 -0.03 26.32
C SER A 97 33.70 -1.49 26.64
N SER A 98 34.39 -2.40 25.96
CA SER A 98 34.72 -3.75 26.41
C SER A 98 33.57 -4.64 26.94
N THR A 99 32.98 -5.42 26.03
CA THR A 99 32.66 -6.83 26.33
C THR A 99 33.27 -7.69 25.24
N ALA A 100 34.60 -7.74 25.18
CA ALA A 100 35.35 -8.80 24.51
C ALA A 100 35.25 -10.14 25.28
N GLU A 101 34.13 -10.40 25.95
CA GLU A 101 33.93 -11.53 26.88
C GLU A 101 32.60 -12.25 26.62
N THR A 102 32.24 -12.42 25.35
CA THR A 102 31.15 -13.37 24.97
C THR A 102 31.49 -14.22 23.75
N ALA A 103 32.65 -14.00 23.12
CA ALA A 103 33.07 -14.73 21.93
C ALA A 103 33.67 -16.13 22.21
N SER A 104 33.90 -16.54 23.47
CA SER A 104 34.48 -17.87 23.75
C SER A 104 33.46 -18.98 24.06
N VAL A 105 32.16 -18.68 24.18
CA VAL A 105 31.16 -19.70 24.57
C VAL A 105 30.48 -20.36 23.36
N ILE A 106 30.60 -19.80 22.15
CA ILE A 106 29.97 -20.35 20.94
C ILE A 106 31.03 -21.01 20.04
N SER A 107 31.79 -21.94 20.62
CA SER A 107 32.58 -22.92 19.86
C SER A 107 32.22 -24.32 20.33
N GLY A 108 31.17 -24.87 19.74
CA GLY A 108 30.77 -26.26 19.93
C GLY A 108 29.51 -26.57 19.15
N ALA A 109 29.59 -27.48 18.21
CA ALA A 109 28.56 -27.86 17.26
C ALA A 109 27.21 -28.26 17.90
N ALA A 110 26.13 -28.01 17.15
CA ALA A 110 24.74 -28.36 17.52
C ALA A 110 24.54 -29.87 17.78
N PRO A 111 23.49 -30.22 18.55
CA PRO A 111 22.44 -30.99 17.88
C PRO A 111 21.03 -30.46 18.14
N SER A 112 20.28 -30.51 17.05
CA SER A 112 18.83 -30.40 16.93
C SER A 112 18.07 -31.29 17.94
N ALA A 113 17.59 -30.70 19.04
CA ALA A 113 16.37 -31.07 19.75
C ALA A 113 16.13 -30.07 20.90
N LEU A 114 14.86 -29.78 21.18
CA LEU A 114 14.35 -28.87 22.22
C LEU A 114 14.41 -27.37 21.91
N LEU A 115 13.33 -26.86 21.32
CA LEU A 115 12.61 -25.67 21.80
C LEU A 115 11.14 -25.78 21.36
N LYS A 116 10.47 -26.86 21.85
CA LYS A 116 9.02 -26.80 22.06
C LYS A 116 8.79 -25.81 23.21
N SER A 117 7.79 -24.96 23.03
CA SER A 117 7.24 -23.98 23.99
C SER A 117 8.13 -22.78 24.34
N MET A 118 8.18 -21.79 23.44
CA MET A 118 8.20 -20.39 23.88
C MET A 118 7.38 -19.55 22.89
N VAL A 119 6.06 -19.71 22.95
CA VAL A 119 5.10 -18.77 22.37
C VAL A 119 5.12 -17.53 23.25
N ILE A 120 5.68 -16.45 22.72
CA ILE A 120 5.64 -15.13 23.35
C ILE A 120 4.21 -14.62 23.20
N GLY A 121 3.57 -14.41 24.35
CA GLY A 121 2.14 -14.15 24.49
C GLY A 121 1.64 -12.95 23.69
N SER A 122 0.61 -13.22 22.90
CA SER A 122 -0.49 -12.30 22.61
C SER A 122 -1.24 -11.99 23.91
N SER A 123 -1.29 -10.72 24.27
CA SER A 123 -2.15 -10.15 25.32
C SER A 123 -3.65 -10.34 24.98
N PRO A 124 -4.48 -10.87 25.89
CA PRO A 124 -5.93 -10.71 25.83
C PRO A 124 -6.43 -9.74 26.92
N SER A 125 -7.24 -8.77 26.49
CA SER A 125 -8.01 -7.87 27.35
C SER A 125 -9.23 -8.62 27.94
N PRO A 126 -9.54 -8.50 29.26
CA PRO A 126 -10.60 -9.26 29.90
C PRO A 126 -11.97 -8.53 29.93
N GLY A 127 -13.04 -9.28 29.71
CA GLY A 127 -14.44 -8.88 29.90
C GLY A 127 -15.39 -10.08 29.80
N SER A 128 -15.63 -10.72 30.96
CA SER A 128 -16.59 -11.79 31.35
C SER A 128 -17.73 -12.18 30.39
N MET A 129 -17.94 -13.47 30.06
CA MET A 129 -18.76 -14.48 30.79
C MET A 129 -20.21 -13.99 31.06
N THR A 130 -21.30 -14.72 30.77
CA THR A 130 -21.58 -16.10 31.23
C THR A 130 -22.85 -16.69 30.56
N THR A 131 -22.88 -18.03 30.43
CA THR A 131 -24.04 -18.99 30.39
C THR A 131 -25.14 -18.83 29.33
N SER A 132 -25.29 -19.75 28.36
CA SER A 132 -25.87 -21.11 28.44
C SER A 132 -27.33 -21.20 28.91
N ARG A 133 -28.19 -21.59 27.96
CA ARG A 133 -29.48 -22.30 28.11
C ARG A 133 -30.61 -21.58 28.86
N GLU A 134 -31.47 -20.92 28.09
CA GLU A 134 -32.93 -20.96 28.26
C GLU A 134 -33.50 -21.07 26.82
N MET A 135 -33.83 -22.29 26.37
CA MET A 135 -35.23 -22.69 26.19
C MET A 135 -35.91 -21.91 25.04
N GLU A 136 -35.78 -22.38 23.80
CA GLU A 136 -36.74 -23.33 23.21
C GLU A 136 -38.19 -22.82 23.30
N ARG A 137 -38.69 -22.21 22.21
CA ARG A 137 -40.05 -22.33 21.64
C ARG A 137 -40.42 -21.13 20.76
N ARG A 138 -40.56 -21.43 19.46
CA ARG A 138 -41.41 -20.81 18.41
C ARG A 138 -40.63 -20.90 17.10
N SER A 139 -40.46 -22.10 16.52
CA SER A 139 -41.46 -22.75 15.66
C SER A 139 -42.61 -21.85 15.19
N ALA A 140 -42.66 -21.69 13.87
CA ALA A 140 -43.82 -21.52 13.00
C ALA A 140 -43.96 -20.19 12.25
N MET A 141 -44.11 -20.38 10.93
CA MET A 141 -44.83 -19.55 9.95
C MET A 141 -44.06 -18.42 9.24
N GLY A 142 -43.71 -18.69 7.97
CA GLY A 142 -43.83 -17.67 6.91
C GLY A 142 -45.31 -17.32 6.63
N PRO A 143 -45.70 -16.68 5.49
CA PRO A 143 -44.97 -16.60 4.23
C PRO A 143 -44.92 -15.19 3.58
N SER A 144 -44.33 -15.20 2.38
CA SER A 144 -44.28 -14.25 1.26
C SER A 144 -45.60 -13.50 0.92
N ILE A 145 -45.46 -12.46 0.06
CA ILE A 145 -46.42 -11.79 -0.87
C ILE A 145 -46.29 -10.25 -0.74
N SER A 146 -45.71 -9.50 -1.68
CA SER A 146 -46.19 -9.08 -3.03
C SER A 146 -46.94 -7.73 -3.03
N THR A 147 -46.78 -6.98 -4.15
CA THR A 147 -47.50 -5.77 -4.63
C THR A 147 -47.19 -4.42 -3.96
N ARG A 148 -46.99 -3.26 -4.63
CA ARG A 148 -46.94 -2.76 -6.03
C ARG A 148 -46.46 -1.27 -5.97
N PRO A 149 -46.11 -0.60 -7.09
CA PRO A 149 -45.64 0.79 -7.12
C PRO A 149 -46.77 1.85 -7.30
N ARG A 150 -46.47 3.10 -6.94
CA ARG A 150 -47.11 4.40 -7.28
C ARG A 150 -46.08 5.50 -6.94
N MET A 151 -45.82 6.57 -7.69
CA MET A 151 -46.44 7.23 -8.85
C MET A 151 -45.36 7.58 -9.88
#